data_AF-A0A4D4MK00-F1
#
_entry.id   AF-A0A4D4MK00-F1
#
_cell.length_a   1.000
_cell.length_b   1.000
_cell.length_c   1.000
_cell.angle_alpha   90.00
_cell.angle_beta   90.00
_cell.angle_gamma   90.00
#
_symmetry.space_group_name_H-M   'P 1'
#
loop_
_entity.id
_entity.type
_entity.pdbx_description
1 polymer ?
#
loop_
_entity_poly.entity_id
_entity_poly.type
_entity_poly.pdbx_seq_one_letter_code
_entity_poly.pdbx_strand_id
1 'polypeptide(L)'
;MTERDVFEYALLRVVPRAERGECFNAGVLVYCRAKSFVAARTYLDETKLLALDPEADVAGVRAALRAVEGSARVEKPQVRPRRTTPDGVFAG
;
A
#
# COMPACT_ATOMS: atom_id res chain seq x y z
N MET A 1 16.15 -13.56 19.97
CA MET A 1 14.71 -13.50 19.64
C MET A 1 14.61 -12.63 18.39
N THR A 2 14.07 -13.14 17.27
CA THR A 2 13.96 -12.35 16.02
C THR A 2 13.09 -11.12 16.27
N GLU A 3 13.69 -9.93 16.26
CA GLU A 3 12.93 -8.67 16.28
C GLU A 3 12.01 -8.65 15.06
N ARG A 4 10.72 -8.39 15.29
CA ARG A 4 9.71 -8.26 14.24
C ARG A 4 9.55 -6.78 13.94
N ASP A 5 9.82 -6.37 12.70
CA ASP A 5 9.50 -5.02 12.24
C ASP A 5 7.99 -4.89 12.03
N VAL A 6 7.40 -3.79 12.50
CA VAL A 6 5.98 -3.48 12.29
C VAL A 6 5.77 -3.01 10.85
N PHE A 7 4.83 -3.65 10.16
CA PHE A 7 4.31 -3.21 8.87
C PHE A 7 2.88 -2.74 9.04
N GLU A 8 2.62 -1.53 8.57
CA GLU A 8 1.29 -0.94 8.49
C GLU A 8 0.78 -1.09 7.07
N TYR A 9 -0.53 -1.26 6.92
CA TYR A 9 -1.15 -1.35 5.60
C TYR A 9 -2.44 -0.54 5.53
N ALA A 10 -2.72 -0.04 4.33
CA ALA A 10 -3.95 0.66 4.01
C ALA A 10 -4.53 0.09 2.72
N LEU A 11 -5.86 -0.06 2.67
CA LEU A 11 -6.57 -0.50 1.46
C LEU A 11 -6.83 0.70 0.56
N LEU A 12 -6.50 0.56 -0.72
CA LEU A 12 -6.91 1.47 -1.77
C LEU A 12 -8.27 1.01 -2.28
N ARG A 13 -9.29 1.86 -2.15
CA ARG A 13 -10.67 1.56 -2.57
C ARG A 13 -11.09 2.48 -3.69
N VAL A 14 -11.76 1.91 -4.68
CA VAL A 14 -12.43 2.66 -5.74
C VAL A 14 -13.88 2.84 -5.34
N VAL A 15 -14.37 4.07 -5.46
CA VAL A 15 -15.75 4.47 -5.20
C VAL A 15 -16.28 5.06 -6.51
N PRO A 16 -16.89 4.24 -7.39
CA PRO A 16 -17.32 4.71 -8.71
C PRO A 16 -18.38 5.81 -8.61
N ARG A 17 -19.32 5.63 -7.66
CA ARG A 17 -20.40 6.57 -7.42
C ARG A 17 -20.59 6.77 -5.91
N ALA A 18 -20.05 7.87 -5.38
CA ALA A 18 -20.03 8.16 -3.95
C ALA A 18 -21.42 8.18 -3.31
N GLU A 19 -22.42 8.70 -4.04
CA GLU A 19 -23.82 8.78 -3.59
C GLU A 19 -24.44 7.42 -3.28
N ARG A 20 -23.98 6.34 -3.91
CA ARG A 20 -24.47 4.98 -3.67
C ARG A 20 -23.78 4.29 -2.49
N GLY A 21 -22.67 4.85 -1.99
CA GLY A 21 -21.87 4.26 -0.92
C GLY A 21 -21.15 2.96 -1.32
N GLU A 22 -21.15 2.61 -2.61
CA GLU A 22 -20.54 1.37 -3.11
C GLU A 22 -19.04 1.55 -3.33
N CYS A 23 -18.25 0.61 -2.83
CA CYS A 23 -16.81 0.63 -3.02
C CYS A 23 -16.24 -0.79 -3.12
N PHE A 24 -15.09 -0.91 -3.78
CA PHE A 24 -14.35 -2.17 -3.83
C PHE A 24 -12.85 -1.92 -3.71
N ASN A 25 -12.13 -2.95 -3.26
CA ASN A 25 -10.68 -2.88 -3.12
C ASN A 25 -10.00 -2.92 -4.49
N ALA A 26 -9.15 -1.94 -4.73
CA ALA A 26 -8.35 -1.82 -5.96
C ALA A 26 -6.84 -1.80 -5.69
N GLY A 27 -6.43 -2.02 -4.45
CA GLY A 27 -5.02 -2.16 -4.11
C GLY A 27 -4.74 -2.12 -2.61
N VAL A 28 -3.46 -2.21 -2.28
CA VAL A 28 -2.93 -2.10 -0.93
C VAL A 28 -1.67 -1.25 -0.94
N LEU A 29 -1.54 -0.40 0.07
CA LEU A 29 -0.31 0.31 0.42
C LEU A 29 0.27 -0.33 1.68
N VAL A 30 1.57 -0.61 1.67
CA VAL A 30 2.31 -1.18 2.78
C VAL A 30 3.43 -0.22 3.15
N TYR A 31 3.55 0.07 4.44
CA TYR A 31 4.55 0.97 4.99
C TYR A 31 5.26 0.34 6.17
N CYS A 32 6.58 0.57 6.29
CA CYS A 32 7.37 0.18 7.44
C CYS A 32 8.37 1.28 7.76
N ARG A 33 8.13 1.99 8.88
CA ARG A 33 8.99 3.08 9.35
C ARG A 33 10.43 2.62 9.62
N ALA A 34 10.60 1.47 10.27
CA ALA A 34 11.91 0.93 10.63
C ALA A 34 12.81 0.66 9.40
N LYS A 35 12.19 0.41 8.25
CA LYS A 35 12.86 0.11 6.98
C LYS A 35 12.85 1.28 6.01
N SER A 36 12.27 2.42 6.39
CA SER A 36 11.97 3.53 5.47
C SER A 36 11.32 3.03 4.17
N PHE A 37 10.46 2.02 4.29
CA PHE A 37 9.90 1.30 3.17
C PHE A 37 8.45 1.71 2.98
N VAL A 38 8.09 2.03 1.74
CA VAL A 38 6.70 2.10 1.31
C VAL A 38 6.62 1.39 -0.04
N ALA A 39 5.50 0.71 -0.26
CA ALA A 39 5.14 0.12 -1.54
C ALA A 39 3.62 0.12 -1.68
N ALA A 40 3.13 0.27 -2.91
CA ALA A 40 1.74 0.03 -3.21
C ALA A 40 1.62 -0.96 -4.36
N ARG A 41 0.59 -1.80 -4.31
CA ARG A 41 0.21 -2.69 -5.40
C ARG A 41 -1.25 -2.47 -5.71
N THR A 42 -1.53 -2.23 -6.99
CA THR A 42 -2.88 -1.93 -7.46
C THR A 42 -3.34 -2.95 -8.48
N TYR A 43 -4.64 -3.22 -8.47
CA TYR A 43 -5.34 -4.05 -9.44
C TYR A 43 -6.73 -3.47 -9.65
N LEU A 44 -7.03 -3.08 -10.89
CA LEU A 44 -8.36 -2.60 -11.27
C LEU A 44 -9.15 -3.72 -11.93
N ASP A 45 -10.26 -4.09 -11.30
CA ASP A 45 -11.29 -4.96 -11.88
C ASP A 45 -12.28 -4.10 -12.67
N GLU A 46 -12.07 -4.00 -13.97
CA GLU A 46 -12.92 -3.17 -14.86
C GLU A 46 -14.37 -3.66 -14.89
N THR A 47 -14.58 -4.98 -14.81
CA THR A 47 -15.92 -5.58 -14.79
C THR A 47 -16.69 -5.13 -13.55
N LYS A 48 -16.06 -5.11 -12.37
CA LYS A 48 -16.69 -4.58 -11.15
C LYS A 48 -16.94 -3.08 -11.22
N LEU A 49 -15.99 -2.33 -11.79
CA LEU A 49 -16.14 -0.89 -11.95
C LEU A 49 -17.37 -0.57 -12.81
N LEU A 50 -17.47 -1.19 -13.98
CA LEU A 50 -18.58 -0.97 -14.92
C LEU A 50 -19.91 -1.58 -14.46
N ALA A 51 -19.87 -2.62 -13.62
CA ALA A 51 -21.08 -3.16 -12.99
C ALA A 51 -21.66 -2.21 -11.93
N LEU A 52 -20.81 -1.47 -11.21
CA LEU A 52 -21.23 -0.49 -10.20
C LEU A 52 -21.61 0.86 -10.83
N ASP A 53 -20.87 1.30 -11.84
CA ASP A 53 -21.21 2.47 -12.63
C ASP A 53 -20.82 2.27 -14.11
N PRO A 54 -21.81 2.03 -15.00
CA PRO A 54 -21.55 1.81 -16.42
C PRO A 54 -20.88 2.99 -17.14
N GLU A 55 -20.96 4.21 -16.57
CA GLU A 55 -20.37 5.42 -17.14
C GLU A 55 -19.01 5.77 -16.51
N ALA A 56 -18.47 4.92 -15.64
CA ALA A 56 -17.20 5.17 -14.98
C ALA A 56 -16.02 5.29 -15.96
N ASP A 57 -15.16 6.29 -15.73
CA ASP A 57 -13.91 6.46 -16.47
C ASP A 57 -12.85 5.43 -16.01
N VAL A 58 -12.86 4.28 -16.66
CA VAL A 58 -11.90 3.19 -16.43
C VAL A 58 -10.46 3.66 -16.63
N ALA A 59 -10.20 4.50 -17.63
CA ALA A 59 -8.86 4.97 -17.95
C ALA A 59 -8.34 5.93 -16.87
N GLY A 60 -9.17 6.86 -16.41
CA GLY A 60 -8.87 7.76 -15.31
C GLY A 60 -8.61 7.03 -14.00
N VAL A 61 -9.45 6.07 -13.63
CA VAL A 61 -9.25 5.25 -12.42
C VAL A 61 -7.94 4.45 -12.51
N ARG A 62 -7.66 3.85 -13.66
CA ARG A 62 -6.41 3.13 -13.91
C ARG A 62 -5.20 4.05 -13.81
N ALA A 63 -5.27 5.26 -14.35
CA ALA A 63 -4.20 6.25 -14.26
C ALA A 63 -3.95 6.67 -12.80
N ALA A 64 -5.01 6.92 -12.03
CA ALA A 64 -4.91 7.27 -10.61
C ALA A 64 -4.25 6.15 -9.78
N LEU A 65 -4.66 4.90 -9.99
CA LEU A 65 -4.05 3.74 -9.33
C LEU A 65 -2.56 3.59 -9.67
N ARG A 66 -2.19 3.76 -10.96
CA ARG A 66 -0.78 3.75 -11.37
C ARG A 66 0.03 4.89 -10.76
N ALA A 67 -0.56 6.08 -10.62
CA ALA A 67 0.09 7.21 -9.97
C ALA A 67 0.41 6.87 -8.51
N VAL A 68 -0.54 6.28 -7.76
CA VAL A 68 -0.30 5.82 -6.38
C VAL A 68 0.81 4.78 -6.31
N GLU A 69 0.81 3.79 -7.19
CA GLU A 69 1.89 2.78 -7.26
C GLU A 69 3.25 3.38 -7.66
N GLY A 70 3.26 4.45 -8.47
CA GLY A 70 4.45 5.23 -8.82
C GLY A 70 5.01 5.97 -7.61
N SER A 71 4.18 6.72 -6.90
CA SER A 71 4.54 7.54 -5.74
C SER A 71 5.00 6.71 -4.54
N ALA A 72 4.47 5.49 -4.41
CA ALA A 72 4.82 4.58 -3.33
C ALA A 72 6.12 3.81 -3.58
N ARG A 73 6.87 4.06 -4.66
CA ARG A 73 8.19 3.44 -4.84
C ARG A 73 9.24 4.20 -4.03
N VAL A 74 9.47 3.76 -2.80
CA VAL A 74 10.76 3.97 -2.15
C VAL A 74 11.60 2.72 -2.38
N GLU A 75 12.85 2.92 -2.79
CA GLU A 75 13.79 1.86 -3.17
C GLU A 75 13.85 0.74 -2.12
N LYS A 76 14.02 -0.51 -2.59
CA LYS A 76 14.00 -1.72 -1.76
C LYS A 76 14.82 -1.48 -0.48
N PRO A 77 14.29 -1.81 0.71
CA PRO A 77 15.11 -1.73 1.90
C PRO A 77 16.26 -2.71 1.68
N GLN A 78 17.49 -2.21 1.62
CA GLN A 78 18.62 -3.08 1.88
C GLN A 78 18.40 -3.57 3.31
N VAL A 79 17.95 -4.82 3.43
CA VAL A 79 17.95 -5.53 4.70
C VAL A 79 19.42 -5.64 5.09
N ARG A 80 19.96 -4.60 5.72
CA ARG A 80 21.28 -4.65 6.33
C ARG A 80 21.15 -5.67 7.46
N PRO A 81 21.90 -6.78 7.46
CA PRO A 81 22.00 -7.59 8.67
C PRO A 81 22.59 -6.67 9.74
N ARG A 82 21.82 -6.41 10.80
CA ARG A 82 22.30 -5.59 11.91
C ARG A 82 23.49 -6.30 12.56
N ARG A 83 24.57 -5.55 12.82
CA ARG A 83 25.56 -5.93 13.82
C ARG A 83 24.81 -6.07 15.14
N THR A 84 24.69 -7.29 15.64
CA THR A 84 24.38 -7.54 17.04
C THR A 84 25.58 -7.06 17.85
N THR A 85 25.45 -5.94 18.55
CA THR A 85 26.28 -5.71 19.74
C THR A 85 25.81 -6.70 20.80
N PRO A 86 26.68 -7.59 21.30
CA PRO A 86 26.36 -8.35 22.48
C PRO A 86 26.28 -7.37 23.65
N ASP A 87 25.48 -7.74 24.64
CA ASP A 87 25.48 -7.21 26.00
C ASP A 87 24.51 -6.06 26.28
N GLY A 88 23.39 -6.47 26.88
CA GLY A 88 22.44 -5.59 27.53
C GLY A 88 23.06 -4.92 28.73
N VAL A 89 22.97 -3.59 28.77
CA VAL A 89 22.97 -2.80 29.99
C VAL A 89 21.91 -1.71 29.78
N PHE A 90 20.76 -1.88 30.42
CA PHE A 90 19.85 -0.76 30.67
C PHE A 90 20.41 -0.02 31.89
N ALA A 91 20.90 1.21 31.68
CA ALA A 91 21.14 2.17 32.75
C ALA A 91 19.94 3.13 32.78
N GLY A 92 19.31 3.27 33.95
CA GLY A 92 18.22 4.23 34.21
C GLY A 92 17.09 3.63 35.02
#